data_AF-A0A7K4B1L2-F1
#
_entry.id   AF-A0A7K4B1L2-F1
#
_cell.length_a   1.000
_cell.length_b   1.000
_cell.length_c   1.000
_cell.angle_alpha   90.00
_cell.angle_beta   90.00
_cell.angle_gamma   90.00
#
_symmetry.space_group_name_H-M   'P 1'
#
loop_
_entity.id
_entity.type
_entity.pdbx_description
1 polymer ?
#
loop_
_entity_poly.entity_id
_entity_poly.type
_entity_poly.pdbx_seq_one_letter_code
_entity_poly.pdbx_strand_id
1 'polypeptide(L)'
;MIKLLILQHLYGLSDYEIERNIYDRMSFRHFSGFPDTIPDRLTIWLFRERLIKSDSLDLIWKELQNQIDKMGFGIQRGVIQDATFITTDPGHAK
;
A
#
# COMPACT_ATOMS: atom_id res chain seq x y z
N MET A 1 -13.51 -2.70 2.30
CA MET A 1 -13.01 -1.64 3.21
C MET A 1 -11.59 -1.90 3.70
N ILE A 2 -11.26 -3.03 4.35
CA ILE A 2 -9.90 -3.30 4.87
C ILE A 2 -8.81 -3.11 3.81
N LYS A 3 -9.01 -3.65 2.61
CA LYS A 3 -8.07 -3.48 1.48
C LYS A 3 -7.79 -2.01 1.13
N LEU A 4 -8.76 -1.12 1.30
CA LEU A 4 -8.56 0.31 1.08
C LEU A 4 -7.67 0.93 2.15
N LEU A 5 -7.83 0.53 3.41
CA LEU A 5 -6.93 0.96 4.49
C LEU A 5 -5.50 0.44 4.27
N ILE A 6 -5.35 -0.78 3.74
CA ILE A 6 -4.03 -1.32 3.38
C ILE A 6 -3.39 -0.45 2.28
N LEU A 7 -4.12 -0.14 1.20
CA LEU A 7 -3.63 0.75 0.15
C LEU A 7 -3.29 2.14 0.70
N GLN A 8 -4.15 2.68 1.56
CA GLN A 8 -3.92 3.96 2.23
C GLN A 8 -2.60 3.96 3.02
N HIS A 9 -2.35 2.89 3.79
CA HIS A 9 -1.13 2.77 4.60
C HIS A 9 0.13 2.55 3.75
N LEU A 10 0.08 1.66 2.76
CA LEU A 10 1.25 1.32 1.93
C LEU A 10 1.73 2.49 1.06
N TYR A 11 0.79 3.29 0.54
CA TYR A 11 1.10 4.42 -0.33
C TYR A 11 1.12 5.76 0.41
N GLY A 12 0.87 5.78 1.74
CA GLY A 12 0.87 7.00 2.55
C GLY A 12 -0.21 8.01 2.15
N LEU A 13 -1.37 7.54 1.71
CA LEU A 13 -2.43 8.38 1.14
C LEU A 13 -3.35 8.94 2.23
N SER A 14 -3.84 10.16 2.04
CA SER A 14 -4.97 10.70 2.80
C SER A 14 -6.30 10.06 2.38
N ASP A 15 -7.37 10.32 3.15
CA ASP A 15 -8.72 9.83 2.82
C ASP A 15 -9.24 10.39 1.48
N TYR A 16 -8.87 11.63 1.17
CA TYR A 16 -9.20 12.25 -0.12
C TYR A 16 -8.44 11.58 -1.27
N GLU A 17 -7.16 11.28 -1.05
CA GLU A 17 -6.32 10.69 -2.09
C GLU A 17 -6.72 9.25 -2.36
N ILE A 18 -7.03 8.44 -1.34
CA ILE A 18 -7.45 7.06 -1.57
C ILE A 18 -8.80 7.02 -2.32
N GLU A 19 -9.76 7.87 -1.96
CA GLU A 19 -11.03 8.03 -2.68
C GLU A 19 -10.75 8.34 -4.16
N ARG A 20 -9.97 9.39 -4.44
CA ARG A 20 -9.61 9.78 -5.81
C ARG A 20 -8.86 8.68 -6.57
N ASN A 21 -7.90 8.00 -5.93
CA ASN A 21 -7.09 6.97 -6.58
C ASN A 21 -7.91 5.71 -6.90
N ILE A 22 -8.95 5.37 -6.15
CA ILE A 22 -9.86 4.27 -6.53
C ILE A 22 -10.65 4.65 -7.79
N TYR A 23 -11.10 5.90 -7.93
CA TYR A 23 -11.80 6.33 -9.14
C TYR A 23 -10.89 6.35 -10.38
N ASP A 24 -9.60 6.66 -10.20
CA ASP A 24 -8.66 6.86 -11.30
C ASP A 24 -7.88 5.59 -11.67
N ARG A 25 -7.39 4.84 -10.68
CA ARG A 25 -6.47 3.71 -10.90
C ARG A 25 -7.19 2.37 -10.92
N MET A 26 -7.14 1.71 -12.08
CA MET A 26 -7.67 0.35 -12.24
C MET A 26 -6.98 -0.67 -11.33
N SER A 27 -5.68 -0.51 -11.03
CA SER A 27 -4.96 -1.38 -10.10
C SER A 27 -5.53 -1.30 -8.67
N PHE A 28 -5.96 -0.12 -8.23
CA PHE A 28 -6.56 0.08 -6.91
C PHE A 28 -7.95 -0.55 -6.85
N ARG A 29 -8.76 -0.37 -7.90
CA ARG A 29 -10.06 -1.06 -8.03
C ARG A 29 -9.91 -2.58 -8.05
N HIS A 30 -8.95 -3.08 -8.84
CA HIS A 30 -8.68 -4.50 -8.95
C HIS A 30 -8.27 -5.09 -7.59
N PHE A 31 -7.30 -4.48 -6.90
CA PHE A 31 -6.88 -4.92 -5.56
C PHE A 31 -8.07 -4.96 -4.59
N SER A 32 -8.92 -3.94 -4.65
CA SER A 32 -10.13 -3.81 -3.84
C SER A 32 -11.23 -4.82 -4.18
N GLY A 33 -11.10 -5.56 -5.29
CA GLY A 33 -12.06 -6.54 -5.75
C GLY A 33 -13.23 -5.96 -6.55
N PHE A 34 -13.03 -4.83 -7.24
CA PHE A 34 -14.06 -4.15 -8.04
C PHE A 34 -15.37 -3.91 -7.27
N PRO A 35 -15.34 -3.10 -6.19
CA PRO A 35 -16.55 -2.81 -5.45
C PRO A 35 -17.58 -2.11 -6.35
N ASP A 36 -18.84 -2.53 -6.29
CA ASP A 36 -19.94 -1.91 -7.04
C ASP A 36 -20.12 -0.43 -6.67
N THR A 37 -19.95 -0.13 -5.37
CA THR A 37 -20.00 1.23 -4.83
C THR A 37 -18.66 1.59 -4.22
N ILE A 38 -18.07 2.68 -4.73
CA ILE A 38 -16.83 3.23 -4.16
C ILE A 38 -17.18 4.04 -2.90
N PRO A 39 -16.64 3.69 -1.72
CA PRO A 39 -16.90 4.44 -0.50
C PRO A 39 -16.26 5.84 -0.60
N ASP A 40 -16.99 6.84 -0.11
CA ASP A 40 -16.44 8.19 0.02
C ASP A 40 -15.40 8.26 1.16
N ARG A 41 -14.62 9.34 1.20
CA ARG A 41 -13.63 9.58 2.26
C ARG A 41 -14.19 9.46 3.68
N LEU A 42 -15.44 9.88 3.90
CA LEU A 42 -16.08 9.84 5.22
C LEU A 42 -16.37 8.40 5.64
N THR A 43 -16.83 7.56 4.72
CA THR A 43 -17.06 6.14 4.95
C THR A 43 -15.75 5.42 5.27
N ILE A 44 -14.66 5.74 4.57
CA ILE A 44 -13.32 5.20 4.84
C ILE A 44 -12.85 5.61 6.24
N TRP A 45 -12.98 6.90 6.57
CA TRP A 45 -12.62 7.43 7.88
C TRP A 45 -13.44 6.78 9.01
N LEU A 46 -14.78 6.74 8.88
CA LEU A 46 -15.67 6.12 9.87
C LEU A 46 -15.35 4.64 10.07
N PHE A 47 -14.99 3.93 9.01
CA PHE A 47 -14.58 2.54 9.12
C PHE A 47 -13.29 2.40 9.92
N ARG A 48 -12.29 3.25 9.68
CA ARG A 48 -11.04 3.27 10.45
C ARG A 48 -11.30 3.59 11.93
N GLU A 49 -12.11 4.61 12.21
CA GLU A 49 -12.47 5.00 13.58
C GLU A 49 -13.14 3.87 14.35
N ARG A 50 -14.02 3.10 13.70
CA ARG A 50 -14.65 1.93 14.31
C ARG A 50 -13.63 0.87 14.68
N LEU A 51 -12.64 0.60 13.82
CA LEU A 51 -11.58 -0.37 14.09
C LEU A 51 -10.63 0.06 15.21
N ILE A 52 -10.34 1.35 15.32
CA ILE A 52 -9.54 1.91 16.42
C ILE A 52 -10.31 1.75 17.74
N LYS A 53 -11.60 2.11 17.75
CA LYS A 53 -12.45 1.97 18.94
C LYS A 53 -12.64 0.54 19.41
N SER A 54 -12.55 -0.43 18.49
CA SER A 54 -12.67 -1.86 18.81
C SER A 54 -11.32 -2.55 19.02
N ASP A 55 -10.21 -1.79 19.07
CA ASP A 55 -8.84 -2.31 19.21
C ASP A 55 -8.48 -3.41 18.18
N SER A 56 -9.15 -3.36 17.03
CA SER A 56 -9.05 -4.40 15.98
C SER A 56 -8.08 -4.00 14.89
N LEU A 57 -7.70 -2.73 14.83
CA LEU A 57 -6.79 -2.21 13.81
C LEU A 57 -5.41 -2.89 13.91
N ASP A 58 -4.88 -3.05 15.12
CA ASP A 58 -3.59 -3.69 15.35
C ASP A 58 -3.61 -5.18 15.01
N LEU A 59 -4.74 -5.86 15.27
CA LEU A 59 -4.93 -7.26 14.87
C LEU A 59 -4.88 -7.42 13.34
N ILE A 60 -5.49 -6.49 12.61
CA ILE A 60 -5.47 -6.49 11.15
C ILE A 60 -4.03 -6.31 10.64
N TRP A 61 -3.26 -5.36 11.19
CA TRP A 61 -1.87 -5.15 10.78
C TRP A 61 -0.97 -6.34 11.10
N LYS A 62 -1.15 -6.93 12.28
CA LYS A 62 -0.41 -8.14 12.66
C LYS A 62 -0.71 -9.29 11.71
N GLU A 63 -1.98 -9.50 11.36
CA GLU A 63 -2.35 -10.58 10.44
C GLU A 63 -1.88 -10.31 9.01
N LEU A 64 -1.90 -9.05 8.56
CA LEU A 64 -1.29 -8.69 7.27
C LEU A 64 0.20 -9.04 7.24
N GLN A 65 0.96 -8.66 8.28
CA GLN A 65 2.39 -8.98 8.37
C GLN A 65 2.62 -10.50 8.40
N ASN A 66 1.84 -11.25 9.18
CA ASN A 66 1.94 -12.72 9.23
C ASN A 66 1.74 -13.36 7.85
N GLN A 67 0.80 -12.85 7.04
CA GLN A 67 0.54 -13.39 5.71
C GLN A 67 1.71 -13.12 4.76
N ILE A 68 2.31 -11.94 4.86
CA ILE A 68 3.46 -11.54 4.06
C ILE A 68 4.69 -12.37 4.44
N ASP A 69 4.94 -12.55 5.74
CA ASP A 69 6.04 -13.36 6.26
C ASP A 69 5.90 -14.83 5.83
N LYS A 70 4.69 -15.39 5.85
CA LYS A 70 4.40 -16.75 5.36
C LYS A 70 4.72 -16.94 3.89
N MET A 71 4.63 -15.88 3.09
CA MET A 71 5.01 -15.92 1.68
C MET A 71 6.52 -15.75 1.47
N GLY A 72 7.29 -15.54 2.54
CA GLY A 72 8.74 -15.32 2.48
C GLY A 72 9.12 -13.91 2.00
N PHE A 73 8.18 -12.98 1.98
CA PHE A 73 8.43 -11.59 1.62
C PHE A 73 8.70 -10.75 2.86
N GLY A 74 9.63 -9.79 2.75
CA GLY A 74 9.83 -8.76 3.77
C GLY A 74 9.46 -7.40 3.18
N ILE A 75 8.50 -6.69 3.78
CA ILE A 75 8.27 -5.29 3.43
C ILE A 75 9.35 -4.45 4.10
N GLN A 76 10.19 -3.82 3.28
CA GLN A 76 11.13 -2.81 3.73
C GLN A 76 10.60 -1.42 3.38
N ARG A 77 10.61 -0.50 4.34
CA ARG A 77 10.38 0.92 4.07
C ARG A 77 11.69 1.54 3.59
N GLY A 78 11.68 2.13 2.39
CA GLY A 78 12.85 2.77 1.79
C GLY A 78 12.53 3.35 0.42
N VAL A 79 13.53 3.98 -0.20
CA VAL A 79 13.43 4.44 -1.59
C VAL A 79 13.89 3.31 -2.49
N ILE A 80 13.09 2.95 -3.49
CA ILE A 80 13.52 2.05 -4.56
C ILE A 80 14.48 2.85 -5.43
N GLN A 81 15.78 2.56 -5.32
CA GLN A 81 16.80 3.15 -6.17
C GLN A 81 17.12 2.19 -7.30
N ASP A 82 16.76 2.56 -8.53
CA ASP A 82 17.18 1.84 -9.72
C ASP A 82 18.61 2.25 -10.06
N ALA A 83 19.56 1.31 -9.95
CA ALA A 83 20.96 1.55 -10.23
C ALA A 83 21.39 0.68 -11.41
N THR A 84 21.75 1.31 -12.52
CA THR A 84 22.36 0.63 -13.66
C THR A 84 23.88 0.58 -13.46
N PHE A 85 24.47 -0.61 -13.47
CA PHE A 85 25.92 -0.74 -13.50
C PHE A 85 26.46 -0.28 -14.86
N ILE A 86 27.34 0.70 -14.83
CA ILE A 86 28.08 1.17 -16.02
C ILE A 86 29.53 0.72 -15.87
N THR A 87 30.00 -0.11 -16.80
CA THR A 87 31.40 -0.53 -16.88
C THR A 87 32.16 0.45 -17.78
N THR A 88 33.14 1.16 -17.22
CA THR A 88 34.08 1.96 -18.01
C THR A 88 35.17 1.07 -18.61
N ASP A 89 35.56 1.35 -19.85
CA ASP A 89 36.71 0.70 -20.48
C ASP A 89 37.98 1.01 -19.67
N PRO A 90 38.87 0.03 -19.39
CA PRO A 90 40.12 0.31 -18.71
C PRO A 90 40.94 1.22 -19.61
N GLY A 91 41.05 2.50 -19.21
CA GLY A 91 41.83 3.49 -19.95
C GLY A 91 43.22 2.92 -20.24
N HIS A 92 43.66 3.04 -21.49
CA HIS A 92 44.98 2.57 -21.89
C HIS A 92 46.04 3.26 -21.03
N ALA A 93 46.58 2.54 -20.04
CA ALA A 93 47.78 2.96 -19.36
C ALA A 93 48.91 2.98 -20.40
N LYS A 94 49.46 4.17 -20.65
CA LYS A 94 50.67 4.35 -21.45
C LYS A 94 51.88 3.82 -20.71
#